data_AF-V9PPN0-F1
#
_entry.id   AF-V9PPN0-F1
#
_cell.length_a   1.000
_cell.length_b   1.000
_cell.length_c   1.000
_cell.angle_alpha   90.00
_cell.angle_beta   90.00
_cell.angle_gamma   90.00
#
_symmetry.space_group_name_H-M   'P 1'
#
loop_
_entity.id
_entity.type
_entity.pdbx_description
1 polymer ?
#
loop_
_entity_poly.entity_id
_entity_poly.type
_entity_poly.pdbx_seq_one_letter_code
_entity_poly.pdbx_strand_id
1 'polypeptide(L)'
;KTTLWRRDATGQAVCNACGLYYKLHQQNRPQNMKKDTIQSRNRKPGRKNSKKKPEPLSSSSSSSAVSAVASSYQDQMMSLQPQIPPHMIHAA
;
A
#
# COMPACT_ATOMS: atom_id res chain seq x y z
N LYS A 1 -18.57 -6.91 18.75
CA LYS A 1 -17.12 -6.69 19.04
C LYS A 1 -16.34 -6.63 17.72
N THR A 2 -15.42 -5.67 17.51
CA THR A 2 -14.58 -5.58 16.30
C THR A 2 -13.16 -5.14 16.68
N THR A 3 -12.16 -5.50 15.87
CA THR A 3 -10.76 -5.06 16.06
C THR A 3 -10.50 -3.65 15.55
N LEU A 4 -11.29 -3.21 14.57
CA LEU A 4 -11.21 -1.89 13.95
C LEU A 4 -12.61 -1.50 13.45
N TRP A 5 -12.95 -0.23 13.56
CA TRP A 5 -14.13 0.36 12.93
C TRP A 5 -13.75 0.92 11.57
N ARG A 6 -14.56 0.64 10.56
CA ARG A 6 -14.42 1.17 9.19
C ARG A 6 -15.59 2.09 8.89
N ARG A 7 -15.43 2.94 7.88
CA ARG A 7 -16.53 3.68 7.25
C ARG A 7 -16.83 3.03 5.91
N ASP A 8 -18.11 2.83 5.63
CA ASP A 8 -18.55 2.44 4.28
C ASP A 8 -18.64 3.67 3.35
N ALA A 9 -19.05 3.45 2.10
CA ALA A 9 -19.17 4.53 1.11
C ALA A 9 -20.20 5.60 1.50
N THR A 10 -21.18 5.24 2.32
CA THR A 10 -22.19 6.17 2.85
C THR A 10 -21.72 6.88 4.13
N GLY A 11 -20.52 6.55 4.62
CA GLY A 11 -19.95 7.11 5.84
C GLY A 11 -20.38 6.40 7.13
N GLN A 12 -21.17 5.33 7.04
CA GLN A 12 -21.66 4.60 8.21
C GLN A 12 -20.56 3.76 8.84
N ALA A 13 -20.60 3.67 10.18
CA ALA A 13 -19.64 2.89 10.95
C ALA A 13 -19.94 1.38 10.82
N VAL A 14 -19.01 0.62 10.27
CA VAL A 14 -19.11 -0.83 10.09
C VAL A 14 -17.96 -1.57 10.75
N CYS A 15 -18.18 -2.84 11.06
CA CYS A 15 -17.14 -3.70 11.63
C CYS A 15 -16.02 -4.00 10.61
N ASN A 16 -14.80 -4.30 11.07
CA ASN A 16 -13.67 -4.57 10.17
C ASN A 16 -13.95 -5.76 9.23
N ALA A 17 -14.50 -6.85 9.77
CA ALA A 17 -14.85 -8.02 8.97
C ALA A 17 -15.96 -7.72 7.95
N CYS A 18 -16.92 -6.88 8.31
CA CYS A 18 -18.06 -6.50 7.48
C CYS A 18 -17.58 -5.70 6.25
N GLY A 19 -16.79 -4.65 6.48
CA GLY A 19 -16.27 -3.82 5.41
C GLY A 19 -15.27 -4.56 4.50
N LEU A 20 -14.43 -5.43 5.06
CA LEU A 20 -13.50 -6.23 4.26
C LEU A 20 -14.24 -7.26 3.39
N TYR A 21 -15.28 -7.91 3.91
CA TYR A 21 -16.07 -8.87 3.17
C TYR A 21 -16.80 -8.22 1.99
N TYR A 22 -17.50 -7.11 2.24
CA TYR A 22 -18.21 -6.39 1.17
C TYR A 22 -17.25 -5.89 0.09
N LYS A 23 -16.06 -5.40 0.46
CA LYS A 23 -15.08 -4.95 -0.53
C LYS A 23 -14.61 -6.08 -1.45
N LEU A 24 -14.43 -7.29 -0.93
CA LEU A 24 -13.95 -8.43 -1.71
C LEU A 24 -15.06 -9.13 -2.52
N HIS A 25 -16.26 -9.21 -1.96
CA HIS A 25 -17.36 -10.03 -2.51
C HIS A 25 -18.56 -9.24 -3.02
N GLN A 26 -18.59 -7.91 -2.83
CA GLN A 26 -19.70 -7.01 -3.15
C GLN A 26 -21.07 -7.45 -2.59
N GLN A 27 -21.06 -8.28 -1.55
CA GLN A 27 -22.25 -8.76 -0.84
C GLN A 27 -22.12 -8.53 0.66
N ASN A 28 -23.24 -8.46 1.37
CA ASN A 28 -23.23 -8.34 2.82
C ASN A 28 -22.67 -9.60 3.47
N ARG A 29 -21.91 -9.43 4.55
CA ARG A 29 -21.34 -10.54 5.31
C ARG A 29 -22.46 -11.41 5.93
N PRO A 30 -22.58 -12.70 5.58
CA PRO A 30 -23.67 -13.54 6.07
C PRO A 30 -23.54 -13.83 7.56
N GLN A 31 -24.67 -14.03 8.24
CA GLN A 31 -24.71 -14.19 9.71
C GLN A 31 -24.07 -15.51 10.18
N ASN A 32 -24.14 -16.57 9.38
CA ASN A 32 -23.52 -17.87 9.69
C ASN A 32 -22.00 -17.80 9.90
N MET A 33 -21.32 -16.79 9.32
CA MET A 33 -19.88 -16.57 9.50
C MET A 33 -19.56 -15.67 10.70
N LYS A 34 -20.57 -15.08 11.36
CA LYS A 34 -20.37 -14.21 12.52
C LYS A 34 -19.95 -15.05 13.72
N LYS A 35 -18.92 -14.60 14.42
CA LYS A 35 -18.47 -15.18 15.68
C LYS A 35 -18.36 -14.06 16.71
N ASP A 36 -18.81 -14.32 17.95
CA ASP A 36 -18.81 -13.30 19.01
C ASP A 36 -17.42 -13.07 19.59
N THR A 37 -16.58 -14.10 19.58
CA THR A 37 -15.19 -14.03 20.04
C THR A 37 -14.26 -13.54 18.93
N ILE A 38 -13.51 -12.47 19.22
CA ILE A 38 -12.43 -12.01 18.34
C ILE A 38 -11.26 -13.01 18.43
N GLN A 39 -10.88 -13.57 17.29
CA GLN A 39 -9.71 -14.44 17.19
C GLN A 39 -8.42 -13.62 17.19
N SER A 40 -7.48 -13.96 18.07
CA SER A 40 -6.11 -13.44 18.02
C SER A 40 -5.29 -14.24 17.01
N ARG A 41 -4.28 -13.60 16.43
CA ARG A 41 -3.24 -14.25 15.62
C ARG A 41 -1.90 -13.83 16.17
N ASN A 42 -0.91 -14.72 16.11
CA ASN A 42 0.44 -14.37 16.53
C ASN A 42 1.01 -13.32 15.56
N ARG A 43 1.14 -12.08 16.03
CA ARG A 43 1.66 -10.98 15.22
C ARG A 43 3.19 -11.01 15.28
N LYS A 44 3.83 -10.87 14.12
CA LYS A 44 5.27 -10.58 14.05
C LYS A 44 5.53 -9.29 14.87
N PRO A 45 6.53 -9.24 15.76
CA PRO A 45 6.85 -8.01 16.48
C PRO A 45 7.13 -6.90 15.45
N GLY A 46 6.34 -5.82 15.51
CA GLY A 46 6.48 -4.70 14.59
C GLY A 46 7.82 -4.00 14.79
N ARG A 47 8.47 -3.56 13.70
CA ARG A 47 9.64 -2.67 13.79
C ARG A 47 9.19 -1.39 14.51
N LYS A 48 9.67 -1.17 15.74
CA LYS A 48 9.40 0.05 16.50
C LYS A 48 10.09 1.20 15.76
N ASN A 49 9.35 1.98 14.98
CA ASN A 49 9.88 3.23 14.42
C ASN A 49 9.91 4.28 15.52
N SER A 50 10.99 4.29 16.29
CA SER A 50 11.30 5.31 17.29
C SER A 50 11.41 6.66 16.58
N LYS A 51 10.36 7.49 16.63
CA LYS A 51 10.41 8.89 16.21
C LYS A 51 11.34 9.64 17.19
N LYS A 52 12.63 9.75 16.84
CA LYS A 52 13.54 10.73 17.45
C LYS A 52 13.36 12.09 16.74
N LYS A 53 13.32 13.14 17.54
CA LYS A 53 13.19 14.58 17.20
C LYS A 53 14.41 15.04 16.36
N PRO A 54 14.30 16.03 15.45
CA PRO A 54 15.40 16.43 14.57
C PRO A 54 16.41 17.34 15.29
N GLU A 55 17.69 17.03 15.18
CA GLU A 55 18.86 17.90 15.41
C GLU A 55 19.76 17.79 14.17
N PRO A 56 20.36 18.88 13.66
CA PRO A 56 21.06 18.86 12.39
C PRO A 56 22.52 18.46 12.61
N LEU A 57 23.03 17.42 11.92
CA LEU A 57 24.45 17.24 11.58
C LEU A 57 24.65 16.06 10.60
N SER A 58 25.00 16.44 9.37
CA SER A 58 25.76 15.76 8.29
C SER A 58 25.84 14.22 8.18
N SER A 59 25.20 13.72 7.11
CA SER A 59 25.69 12.76 6.10
C SER A 59 26.25 11.38 6.53
N SER A 60 25.42 10.36 6.33
CA SER A 60 25.85 9.05 5.79
C SER A 60 24.65 8.39 5.12
N SER A 61 24.62 8.47 3.80
CA SER A 61 23.62 7.83 2.94
C SER A 61 23.62 6.33 3.15
N SER A 62 22.51 5.78 3.64
CA SER A 62 22.18 4.36 3.48
C SER A 62 20.67 4.22 3.31
N SER A 63 20.21 4.73 2.16
CA SER A 63 18.87 4.54 1.61
C SER A 63 18.69 3.10 1.15
N SER A 64 18.64 2.15 2.07
CA SER A 64 18.44 0.74 1.76
C SER A 64 17.15 0.27 2.41
N ALA A 65 16.02 0.47 1.70
CA ALA A 65 14.87 -0.46 1.63
C ALA A 65 13.54 0.17 1.13
N VAL A 66 13.56 1.17 0.24
CA VAL A 66 12.35 1.56 -0.53
C VAL A 66 12.50 1.47 -2.06
N SER A 67 13.67 1.09 -2.59
CA SER A 67 13.95 1.13 -4.04
C SER A 67 13.62 -0.15 -4.83
N ALA A 68 13.17 -1.25 -4.19
CA ALA A 68 13.05 -2.52 -4.92
C ALA A 68 11.75 -2.68 -5.75
N VAL A 69 10.73 -1.84 -5.57
CA VAL A 69 9.42 -2.00 -6.26
C VAL A 69 9.06 -0.82 -7.18
N ALA A 70 9.58 0.39 -6.89
CA ALA A 70 9.37 1.54 -7.76
C ALA A 70 10.21 1.46 -9.06
N SER A 71 11.41 0.88 -9.01
CA SER A 71 12.27 0.74 -10.19
C SER A 71 11.67 -0.16 -11.27
N SER A 72 10.94 -1.22 -10.91
CA SER A 72 10.36 -2.14 -11.91
C SER A 72 9.24 -1.51 -12.74
N TYR A 73 8.48 -0.56 -12.18
CA TYR A 73 7.45 0.15 -12.95
C TYR A 73 8.04 1.24 -13.84
N GLN A 74 9.14 1.86 -13.40
CA GLN A 74 9.82 2.93 -14.13
C GLN A 74 10.69 2.42 -15.28
N ASP A 75 11.33 1.25 -15.11
CA ASP A 75 12.08 0.57 -16.17
C ASP A 75 11.14 0.06 -17.29
N GLN A 76 9.95 -0.43 -16.91
CA GLN A 76 8.95 -0.90 -17.87
C GLN A 76 8.25 0.24 -18.62
N MET A 77 8.18 1.47 -18.09
CA MET A 77 7.57 2.62 -18.78
C MET A 77 8.53 3.41 -19.68
N MET A 78 9.84 3.13 -19.66
CA MET A 78 10.82 3.74 -20.59
C MET A 78 11.12 2.85 -21.82
N SER A 79 10.69 1.58 -21.83
CA SER A 79 11.01 0.65 -22.92
C SER A 79 10.01 0.66 -24.10
N LEU A 80 8.90 1.40 -23.99
CA LEU A 80 7.95 1.59 -25.10
C LEU A 80 8.12 2.98 -25.71
N GLN A 81 9.26 3.22 -26.36
CA GLN A 81 9.41 4.37 -27.24
C GLN A 81 9.50 3.89 -28.70
N PRO A 82 8.72 4.46 -29.63
CA PRO A 82 8.81 4.10 -31.05
C PRO A 82 10.19 4.49 -31.59
N GLN A 83 10.83 3.54 -32.27
CA GLN A 83 12.13 3.73 -32.92
C GLN A 83 11.96 4.69 -34.12
N ILE A 84 12.43 5.93 -33.98
CA ILE A 84 12.61 6.85 -35.10
C ILE A 84 14.12 6.96 -35.36
N PRO A 85 14.62 6.60 -36.56
CA PRO A 85 16.04 6.57 -36.87
C PRO A 85 16.69 7.98 -36.91
N PRO A 86 17.95 8.14 -36.45
CA PRO A 86 18.56 9.44 -36.19
C PRO A 86 19.21 10.12 -37.41
N HIS A 87 18.56 10.13 -38.58
CA HIS A 87 19.10 10.81 -39.79
C HIS A 87 18.15 11.84 -40.42
N MET A 88 17.46 12.65 -39.61
CA MET A 88 16.66 13.77 -40.15
C MET A 88 16.85 15.12 -39.46
N ILE A 89 17.84 15.29 -38.57
CA ILE A 89 18.06 16.59 -37.90
C ILE A 89 19.33 17.27 -38.42
N HIS A 90 19.34 17.60 -39.71
CA HIS A 90 20.13 18.69 -40.29
C HIS A 90 19.47 19.12 -41.60
N ALA A 91 18.43 19.94 -41.51
CA ALA A 91 18.03 20.85 -42.59
C ALA A 91 17.03 21.87 -42.05
N ALA A 92 17.47 23.14 -42.10
CA ALA A 92 16.72 24.40 -42.19
C ALA A 92 15.62 24.69 -41.16
#